data_AF-A0A538DKB3-F1
#
_entry.id   AF-A0A538DKB3-F1
#
_cell.length_a   1.000
_cell.length_b   1.000
_cell.length_c   1.000
_cell.angle_alpha   90.00
_cell.angle_beta   90.00
_cell.angle_gamma   90.00
#
_symmetry.space_group_name_H-M   'P 1'
#
loop_
_entity.id
_entity.type
_entity.pdbx_description
1 polymer ?
#
loop_
_entity_poly.entity_id
_entity_poly.type
_entity_poly.pdbx_seq_one_letter_code
_entity_poly.pdbx_strand_id
1 'polypeptide(L)'
;MHARLQVRRVAEAQDGFTLSELLVVLVIIGIVLVGITQLFTSGLNAEADQTKRVNAQQDARVALDQLRRELHCASGLSYDSASSVTVTLPSYCSSSPTTTLSAAVTLPSATISAVATDKFNSGANTISFGSSGTVTCTGTTGTSFTGCSGGTAGTYPSGETVTSPVTWCATTSGPPYQLKRYATNASVPTASCTGAGGVQRTEWLVSSSVFSSYTRAAAVVGAPTFTTATTGGRIQPGTYTYDVTAVTSSGEFSGTPTPTIVPAGSTSNTITLNWSSYPGATSYRIYGRDNGDVTAEGLRLLATVSTTSWTDTGPPLTTLSNNVTLPNTTIPVVDTSTFTWSPNTISFGPSGTVTCTGKTATSFIGCSGGLTGTYPSGTNVFQDRTMASPVGAAPPLATLNVSLVLDQTPANTSQRFTLSDAISLRNSGRF
;
A
#
# COMPACT_ATOMS: atom_id res chain seq x y z
N MET A 1 -72.54 -16.75 -74.24
CA MET A 1 -72.65 -15.28 -74.42
C MET A 1 -72.76 -14.59 -73.04
N HIS A 2 -71.77 -14.73 -72.16
CA HIS A 2 -71.83 -14.23 -70.76
C HIS A 2 -70.45 -13.82 -70.20
N ALA A 3 -69.58 -13.24 -71.04
CA ALA A 3 -68.21 -12.89 -70.63
C ALA A 3 -67.77 -11.47 -71.03
N ARG A 4 -68.70 -10.57 -71.37
CA ARG A 4 -68.36 -9.21 -71.85
C ARG A 4 -68.93 -8.04 -71.03
N LEU A 5 -69.65 -8.31 -69.93
CA LEU A 5 -70.29 -7.25 -69.14
C LEU A 5 -69.66 -6.97 -67.75
N GLN A 6 -68.62 -7.71 -67.34
CA GLN A 6 -67.95 -7.45 -66.05
C GLN A 6 -66.71 -6.55 -66.13
N VAL A 7 -66.17 -6.26 -67.32
CA VAL A 7 -64.92 -5.46 -67.45
C VAL A 7 -65.18 -3.95 -67.37
N ARG A 8 -66.40 -3.48 -67.56
CA ARG A 8 -66.70 -2.02 -67.68
C ARG A 8 -67.13 -1.32 -66.39
N ARG A 9 -67.33 -2.05 -65.27
CA ARG A 9 -67.65 -1.45 -63.96
C ARG A 9 -66.46 -1.33 -63.00
N VAL A 10 -65.28 -1.82 -63.38
CA VAL A 10 -64.07 -1.72 -62.55
C VAL A 10 -63.22 -0.48 -62.93
N ALA A 11 -63.57 0.22 -64.01
CA ALA A 11 -62.80 1.37 -64.52
C ALA A 11 -63.32 2.76 -64.09
N GLU A 12 -64.40 2.86 -63.32
CA GLU A 12 -65.06 4.13 -62.96
C GLU A 12 -64.88 4.55 -61.49
N ALA A 13 -63.93 3.95 -60.76
CA ALA A 13 -63.57 4.36 -59.41
C ALA A 13 -62.05 4.54 -59.26
N GLN A 14 -61.41 5.18 -60.23
CA GLN A 14 -60.08 5.75 -60.06
C GLN A 14 -60.20 7.26 -59.89
N ASP A 15 -60.82 7.67 -58.78
CA ASP A 15 -60.65 9.03 -58.30
C ASP A 15 -59.16 9.19 -57.95
N GLY A 16 -58.44 9.92 -58.82
CA GLY A 16 -57.05 10.29 -58.55
C GLY A 16 -56.98 11.17 -57.31
N PHE A 17 -55.90 11.05 -56.54
CA PHE A 17 -55.69 11.88 -55.35
C PHE A 17 -55.68 13.36 -55.74
N THR A 18 -56.45 14.17 -55.00
CA THR A 18 -56.44 15.62 -55.20
C THR A 18 -55.11 16.20 -54.72
N LEU A 19 -54.66 17.30 -55.33
CA LEU A 19 -53.40 17.96 -54.96
C LEU A 19 -53.41 18.39 -53.47
N SER A 20 -54.59 18.74 -52.93
CA SER A 20 -54.79 19.04 -51.51
C SER A 20 -54.60 17.84 -50.59
N GLU A 21 -55.03 16.64 -50.97
CA GLU A 21 -54.83 15.43 -50.16
C GLU A 21 -53.35 15.04 -50.10
N LEU A 22 -52.64 15.10 -51.23
CA LEU A 22 -51.20 14.85 -51.25
C LEU A 22 -50.42 15.89 -50.43
N LEU A 23 -50.84 17.15 -50.43
CA LEU A 23 -50.22 18.19 -49.60
C LEU A 23 -50.43 17.93 -48.11
N VAL A 24 -51.66 17.57 -47.68
CA VAL A 24 -51.95 17.25 -46.28
C VAL A 24 -51.14 16.04 -45.80
N VAL A 25 -51.03 15.00 -46.63
CA VAL A 25 -50.22 13.81 -46.30
C VAL A 25 -48.74 14.17 -46.11
N LEU A 26 -48.17 14.98 -47.01
CA LEU A 26 -46.78 15.43 -46.89
C LEU A 26 -46.53 16.25 -45.62
N VAL A 27 -47.48 17.11 -45.23
CA VAL A 27 -47.39 17.90 -44.00
C VAL A 27 -47.43 16.98 -42.77
N ILE A 28 -48.34 16.01 -42.72
CA ILE A 28 -48.44 15.05 -41.60
C ILE A 28 -47.16 14.21 -41.49
N ILE A 29 -46.66 13.69 -42.60
CA ILE A 29 -45.39 12.93 -42.63
C ILE A 29 -44.22 13.80 -42.16
N GLY A 30 -44.16 15.06 -42.60
CA GLY A 30 -43.13 16.01 -42.15
C GLY A 30 -43.14 16.21 -40.64
N ILE A 31 -44.31 16.42 -40.03
CA ILE A 31 -44.45 16.58 -38.57
C ILE A 31 -44.03 15.31 -37.83
N VAL A 32 -44.47 14.14 -38.30
CA VAL A 32 -44.12 12.84 -37.69
C VAL A 32 -42.62 12.57 -37.79
N LEU A 33 -42.01 12.82 -38.96
CA LEU A 33 -40.58 12.60 -39.18
C LEU A 33 -39.73 13.51 -38.29
N VAL A 34 -40.13 14.77 -38.09
CA VAL A 34 -39.47 15.69 -37.14
C VAL A 34 -39.54 15.14 -35.71
N GLY A 35 -40.72 14.68 -35.27
CA GLY A 35 -40.88 14.09 -33.94
C GLY A 35 -40.02 12.84 -33.71
N ILE A 36 -40.00 11.92 -34.67
CA ILE A 36 -39.16 10.70 -34.59
C ILE A 36 -37.67 11.06 -34.61
N THR A 37 -37.25 12.01 -35.44
CA THR A 37 -35.85 12.44 -35.52
C THR A 37 -35.37 13.05 -34.21
N GLN A 38 -36.23 13.84 -33.53
CA GLN A 38 -35.92 14.39 -32.21
C GLN A 38 -35.77 13.28 -31.15
N LEU A 39 -36.69 12.32 -31.10
CA LEU A 39 -36.61 11.18 -30.18
C LEU A 39 -35.35 10.35 -30.43
N PHE A 40 -35.04 10.07 -31.70
CA PHE A 40 -33.86 9.31 -32.08
C PHE A 40 -32.56 10.04 -31.71
N THR A 41 -32.48 11.35 -31.98
CA THR A 41 -31.33 12.17 -31.60
C THR A 41 -31.16 12.22 -30.07
N SER A 42 -32.26 12.34 -29.32
CA SER A 42 -32.22 12.27 -27.86
C SER A 42 -31.76 10.91 -27.36
N GLY A 43 -32.19 9.82 -28.00
CA GLY A 43 -31.75 8.46 -27.68
C GLY A 43 -30.25 8.27 -27.91
N LEU A 44 -29.74 8.68 -29.06
CA LEU A 44 -28.30 8.61 -29.38
C LEU A 44 -27.45 9.44 -28.40
N ASN A 45 -27.89 10.65 -28.07
CA ASN A 45 -27.20 11.50 -27.10
C ASN A 45 -27.21 10.86 -25.71
N ALA A 46 -28.31 10.25 -25.29
CA ALA A 46 -28.41 9.54 -24.02
C ALA A 46 -27.49 8.31 -23.97
N GLU A 47 -27.39 7.54 -25.06
CA GLU A 47 -26.49 6.38 -25.16
C GLU A 47 -25.01 6.80 -25.12
N ALA A 48 -24.65 7.85 -25.86
CA ALA A 48 -23.30 8.41 -25.84
C ALA A 48 -22.92 8.94 -24.45
N ASP A 49 -23.86 9.58 -23.76
CA ASP A 49 -23.71 10.07 -22.40
C ASP A 49 -23.53 8.93 -21.39
N GLN A 50 -24.33 7.87 -21.49
CA GLN A 50 -24.19 6.67 -20.67
C GLN A 50 -22.83 5.98 -20.88
N THR A 51 -22.41 5.83 -22.13
CA THR A 51 -21.12 5.20 -22.48
C THR A 51 -19.94 5.98 -21.90
N LYS A 52 -19.96 7.31 -22.03
CA LYS A 52 -18.95 8.20 -21.43
C LYS A 52 -18.82 7.96 -19.93
N ARG A 53 -19.93 8.02 -19.20
CA ARG A 53 -19.94 7.81 -17.73
C ARG A 53 -19.38 6.47 -17.33
N VAL A 54 -19.78 5.39 -18.02
CA VAL A 54 -19.29 4.04 -17.72
C VAL A 54 -17.78 3.96 -17.95
N ASN A 55 -17.27 4.56 -19.02
CA ASN A 55 -15.83 4.61 -19.29
C ASN A 55 -15.08 5.37 -18.19
N ALA A 56 -15.52 6.57 -17.81
CA ALA A 56 -14.88 7.33 -16.72
C ALA A 56 -14.87 6.57 -15.40
N GLN A 57 -15.97 5.89 -15.05
CA GLN A 57 -16.05 5.05 -13.85
C GLN A 57 -15.10 3.86 -13.91
N GLN A 58 -15.01 3.19 -15.07
CA GLN A 58 -14.13 2.03 -15.25
C GLN A 58 -12.66 2.44 -15.18
N ASP A 59 -12.29 3.53 -15.83
CA ASP A 59 -10.93 4.09 -15.79
C ASP A 59 -10.51 4.40 -14.36
N ALA A 60 -11.39 5.02 -13.56
CA ALA A 60 -11.11 5.28 -12.15
C ALA A 60 -10.96 4.01 -11.30
N ARG A 61 -11.76 2.97 -11.56
CA ARG A 61 -11.60 1.67 -10.87
C ARG A 61 -10.25 1.05 -11.19
N VAL A 62 -9.88 1.00 -12.47
CA VAL A 62 -8.59 0.44 -12.91
C VAL A 62 -7.42 1.25 -12.34
N ALA A 63 -7.52 2.58 -12.35
CA ALA A 63 -6.51 3.47 -11.79
C ALA A 63 -6.30 3.22 -10.29
N LEU A 64 -7.39 3.15 -9.51
CA LEU A 64 -7.31 2.93 -8.07
C LEU A 64 -6.81 1.52 -7.74
N ASP A 65 -7.23 0.50 -8.48
CA ASP A 65 -6.75 -0.87 -8.30
C ASP A 65 -5.25 -0.99 -8.61
N GLN A 66 -4.78 -0.30 -9.65
CA GLN A 66 -3.36 -0.25 -9.97
C GLN A 66 -2.56 0.48 -8.87
N LEU A 67 -3.04 1.65 -8.42
CA LEU A 67 -2.41 2.39 -7.34
C LEU A 67 -2.33 1.55 -6.06
N ARG A 68 -3.42 0.87 -5.68
CA ARG A 68 -3.46 -0.04 -4.52
C ARG A 68 -2.42 -1.15 -4.64
N ARG A 69 -2.35 -1.80 -5.81
CA ARG A 69 -1.36 -2.87 -6.07
C ARG A 69 0.08 -2.36 -5.94
N GLU A 70 0.34 -1.16 -6.46
CA GLU A 70 1.64 -0.51 -6.36
C GLU A 70 2.01 -0.19 -4.92
N LEU A 71 1.11 0.41 -4.15
CA LEU A 71 1.33 0.71 -2.73
C LEU A 71 1.53 -0.54 -1.88
N HIS A 72 0.87 -1.66 -2.22
CA HIS A 72 1.07 -2.93 -1.51
C HIS A 72 2.41 -3.60 -1.81
N CYS A 73 3.03 -3.37 -2.97
CA CYS A 73 4.31 -3.98 -3.32
C CYS A 73 5.50 -3.02 -3.18
N ALA A 74 5.24 -1.71 -3.13
CA ALA A 74 6.24 -0.66 -3.02
C ALA A 74 7.14 -0.83 -1.80
N SER A 75 8.33 -0.23 -1.83
CA SER A 75 9.28 -0.18 -0.71
C SER A 75 9.37 1.19 -0.04
N GLY A 76 8.74 2.21 -0.61
CA GLY A 76 8.68 3.56 -0.04
C GLY A 76 7.55 4.40 -0.64
N LEU A 77 7.10 5.40 0.11
CA LEU A 77 6.15 6.42 -0.34
C LEU A 77 6.61 7.81 0.14
N SER A 78 6.77 8.74 -0.80
CA SER A 78 6.85 10.18 -0.54
C SER A 78 5.48 10.79 -0.80
N TYR A 79 4.94 11.50 0.19
CA TYR A 79 3.72 12.29 0.03
C TYR A 79 4.12 13.74 -0.24
N ASP A 80 3.98 14.16 -1.50
CA ASP A 80 4.45 15.48 -1.92
C ASP A 80 3.37 16.55 -1.68
N SER A 81 2.10 16.22 -1.96
CA SER A 81 0.94 17.09 -1.73
C SER A 81 -0.38 16.32 -1.86
N ALA A 82 -1.51 16.99 -1.65
CA ALA A 82 -2.83 16.40 -1.91
C ALA A 82 -3.07 16.04 -3.39
N SER A 83 -2.22 16.50 -4.31
CA SER A 83 -2.27 16.19 -5.74
C SER A 83 -1.16 15.27 -6.23
N SER A 84 -0.18 14.89 -5.40
CA SER A 84 0.97 14.08 -5.84
C SER A 84 1.54 13.19 -4.74
N VAL A 85 1.77 11.93 -5.08
CA VAL A 85 2.55 10.98 -4.27
C VAL A 85 3.57 10.26 -5.14
N THR A 86 4.76 10.01 -4.60
CA THR A 86 5.82 9.28 -5.28
C THR A 86 6.09 7.95 -4.57
N VAL A 87 5.98 6.86 -5.31
CA VAL A 87 6.03 5.48 -4.85
C VAL A 87 7.34 4.85 -5.33
N THR A 88 8.17 4.35 -4.42
CA THR A 88 9.36 3.59 -4.79
C THR A 88 8.96 2.14 -5.03
N LEU A 89 9.12 1.65 -6.27
CA LEU A 89 8.75 0.29 -6.65
C LEU A 89 9.99 -0.58 -6.88
N PRO A 90 10.24 -1.60 -6.05
CA PRO A 90 11.29 -2.59 -6.30
C PRO A 90 11.07 -3.39 -7.58
N SER A 91 12.11 -4.07 -8.07
CA SER A 91 12.05 -4.84 -9.31
C SER A 91 11.08 -6.03 -9.29
N TYR A 92 10.71 -6.54 -8.12
CA TYR A 92 9.69 -7.59 -7.97
C TYR A 92 8.26 -7.07 -8.17
N CYS A 93 8.03 -5.75 -8.06
CA CYS A 93 6.74 -5.17 -8.43
C CYS A 93 6.57 -5.27 -9.95
N SER A 94 5.56 -6.01 -10.41
CA SER A 94 5.28 -6.16 -11.85
C SER A 94 5.10 -4.84 -12.61
N SER A 95 4.60 -3.80 -11.93
CA SER A 95 4.42 -2.46 -12.48
C SER A 95 5.64 -1.54 -12.31
N SER A 96 6.73 -2.01 -11.68
CA SER A 96 7.95 -1.22 -11.55
C SER A 96 8.56 -0.94 -12.93
N PRO A 97 8.93 0.32 -13.23
CA PRO A 97 9.78 0.65 -14.37
C PRO A 97 11.15 0.02 -14.16
N THR A 98 11.38 -1.14 -14.77
CA THR A 98 12.65 -1.87 -14.67
C THR A 98 13.17 -2.29 -16.03
N THR A 99 14.49 -2.23 -16.16
CA THR A 99 15.26 -2.76 -17.29
C THR A 99 16.66 -3.13 -16.79
N THR A 100 17.54 -3.57 -17.68
CA THR A 100 18.95 -3.82 -17.34
C THR A 100 19.87 -3.07 -18.27
N LEU A 101 21.07 -2.74 -17.77
CA LEU A 101 22.13 -2.17 -18.60
C LEU A 101 22.54 -3.18 -19.68
N SER A 102 22.49 -2.77 -20.95
CA SER A 102 22.93 -3.62 -22.06
C SER A 102 24.44 -3.59 -22.29
N ALA A 103 25.14 -2.61 -21.70
CA ALA A 103 26.59 -2.50 -21.68
C ALA A 103 27.05 -1.87 -20.36
N ALA A 104 28.32 -2.08 -20.00
CA ALA A 104 28.91 -1.37 -18.87
C ALA A 104 28.91 0.14 -19.13
N VAL A 105 28.65 0.95 -18.11
CA VAL A 105 28.60 2.41 -18.19
C VAL A 105 29.54 3.03 -17.17
N THR A 106 30.31 4.03 -17.60
CA THR A 106 31.11 4.86 -16.69
C THR A 106 30.41 6.21 -16.51
N LEU A 107 30.02 6.54 -15.28
CA LEU A 107 29.41 7.82 -14.95
C LEU A 107 30.47 8.88 -14.66
N PRO A 108 30.23 10.16 -15.03
CA PRO A 108 29.03 10.66 -15.72
C PRO A 108 29.01 10.27 -17.21
N SER A 109 27.84 9.87 -17.71
CA SER A 109 27.63 9.57 -19.14
C SER A 109 26.39 10.29 -19.64
N ALA A 110 26.47 10.89 -20.84
CA ALA A 110 25.34 11.53 -21.50
C ALA A 110 24.34 10.52 -22.09
N THR A 111 24.74 9.26 -22.26
CA THR A 111 23.88 8.20 -22.82
C THR A 111 24.11 6.89 -22.07
N ILE A 112 23.02 6.24 -21.68
CA ILE A 112 23.05 5.00 -20.90
C ILE A 112 22.29 3.95 -21.70
N SER A 113 22.99 2.90 -22.10
CA SER A 113 22.41 1.82 -22.92
C SER A 113 21.69 0.82 -22.03
N ALA A 114 20.44 0.51 -22.38
CA ALA A 114 19.58 -0.43 -21.68
C ALA A 114 19.03 -1.48 -22.67
N VAL A 115 18.47 -2.57 -22.14
CA VAL A 115 17.84 -3.61 -22.98
C VAL A 115 16.55 -3.08 -23.62
N ALA A 116 15.72 -2.38 -22.84
CA ALA A 116 14.50 -1.72 -23.30
C ALA A 116 14.13 -0.55 -22.38
N THR A 117 13.35 0.41 -22.87
CA THR A 117 12.88 1.58 -22.11
C THR A 117 11.35 1.74 -22.13
N ASP A 118 10.62 0.73 -22.61
CA ASP A 118 9.16 0.74 -22.80
C ASP A 118 8.35 1.01 -21.53
N LYS A 119 8.91 0.65 -20.36
CA LYS A 119 8.29 0.87 -19.05
C LYS A 119 8.59 2.25 -18.44
N PHE A 120 9.45 3.04 -19.09
CA PHE A 120 9.90 4.35 -18.62
C PHE A 120 9.11 5.47 -19.33
N ASN A 121 9.29 6.71 -18.87
CA ASN A 121 8.67 7.85 -19.54
C ASN A 121 9.33 8.05 -20.92
N SER A 122 8.53 8.37 -21.94
CA SER A 122 9.07 8.76 -23.26
C SER A 122 9.87 10.06 -23.20
N GLY A 123 9.50 10.96 -22.29
CA GLY A 123 10.25 12.15 -21.96
C GLY A 123 11.35 11.86 -20.95
N ALA A 124 11.45 12.74 -19.96
CA ALA A 124 12.54 12.69 -19.03
C ALA A 124 12.32 11.68 -17.89
N ASN A 125 13.43 11.13 -17.41
CA ASN A 125 13.47 10.04 -16.43
C ASN A 125 14.51 10.30 -15.35
N THR A 126 14.23 9.85 -14.14
CA THR A 126 15.21 9.75 -13.06
C THR A 126 15.43 8.29 -12.74
N ILE A 127 16.61 7.76 -13.04
CA ILE A 127 16.93 6.34 -12.91
C ILE A 127 18.04 6.10 -11.88
N SER A 128 18.12 4.87 -11.40
CA SER A 128 19.23 4.37 -10.59
C SER A 128 19.57 2.93 -10.96
N PHE A 129 20.84 2.55 -10.83
CA PHE A 129 21.35 1.20 -11.06
C PHE A 129 22.57 0.94 -10.18
N GLY A 130 22.62 -0.23 -9.55
CA GLY A 130 23.64 -0.54 -8.54
C GLY A 130 23.77 0.57 -7.50
N SER A 131 25.01 1.04 -7.29
CA SER A 131 25.33 2.17 -6.40
C SER A 131 25.49 3.51 -7.13
N SER A 132 24.83 3.69 -8.29
CA SER A 132 24.92 4.94 -9.09
C SER A 132 24.36 6.16 -8.38
N GLY A 133 23.53 5.98 -7.36
CA GLY A 133 22.65 7.05 -6.90
C GLY A 133 21.71 7.51 -8.02
N THR A 134 21.28 8.76 -7.94
CA THR A 134 20.29 9.34 -8.86
C THR A 134 20.94 9.84 -10.14
N VAL A 135 20.47 9.34 -11.28
CA VAL A 135 20.85 9.81 -12.62
C VAL A 135 19.61 10.38 -13.32
N THR A 136 19.71 11.61 -13.82
CA THR A 136 18.60 12.29 -14.51
C THR A 136 18.87 12.33 -16.00
N CYS A 137 17.90 11.90 -16.80
CA CYS A 137 17.97 11.83 -18.26
C CYS A 137 16.80 12.61 -18.88
N THR A 138 17.03 13.32 -19.97
CA THR A 138 16.01 14.19 -20.60
C THR A 138 15.12 13.47 -21.59
N GLY A 139 15.50 12.28 -22.04
CA GLY A 139 14.74 11.49 -23.02
C GLY A 139 15.14 10.02 -23.05
N THR A 140 14.42 9.26 -23.89
CA THR A 140 14.70 7.86 -24.17
C THR A 140 14.66 7.57 -25.67
N THR A 141 15.43 6.57 -26.09
CA THR A 141 15.16 5.78 -27.28
C THR A 141 14.67 4.40 -26.84
N GLY A 142 14.27 3.52 -27.76
CA GLY A 142 13.81 2.16 -27.41
C GLY A 142 14.82 1.34 -26.57
N THR A 143 16.11 1.66 -26.61
CA THR A 143 17.19 0.91 -25.93
C THR A 143 18.20 1.81 -25.21
N SER A 144 17.89 3.09 -24.98
CA SER A 144 18.82 3.98 -24.26
C SER A 144 18.13 5.14 -23.58
N PHE A 145 18.74 5.62 -22.51
CA PHE A 145 18.44 6.91 -21.91
C PHE A 145 19.42 7.96 -22.45
N THR A 146 18.91 9.14 -22.81
CA THR A 146 19.68 10.21 -23.47
C THR A 146 19.67 11.49 -22.66
N GLY A 147 20.71 12.30 -22.82
CA GLY A 147 20.87 13.55 -22.06
C GLY A 147 21.01 13.29 -20.56
N CYS A 148 21.67 12.19 -20.21
CA CYS A 148 21.85 11.78 -18.81
C CYS A 148 22.93 12.60 -18.11
N SER A 149 22.72 12.87 -16.83
CA SER A 149 23.65 13.60 -15.96
C SER A 149 23.45 13.20 -14.50
N GLY A 150 24.45 13.50 -13.67
CA GLY A 150 24.46 13.12 -12.25
C GLY A 150 24.97 11.70 -12.01
N GLY A 151 24.60 11.15 -10.87
CA GLY A 151 25.09 9.89 -10.34
C GLY A 151 26.50 9.95 -9.75
N THR A 152 26.82 8.95 -8.95
CA THR A 152 28.15 8.73 -8.38
C THR A 152 29.12 8.31 -9.49
N ALA A 153 30.27 8.97 -9.56
CA ALA A 153 31.30 8.63 -10.54
C ALA A 153 31.80 7.19 -10.29
N GLY A 154 31.85 6.39 -11.35
CA GLY A 154 32.18 4.97 -11.24
C GLY A 154 31.86 4.21 -12.52
N THR A 155 32.37 2.98 -12.63
CA THR A 155 32.02 2.06 -13.71
C THR A 155 31.07 1.00 -13.19
N TYR A 156 29.92 0.88 -13.84
CA TYR A 156 28.84 -0.03 -13.48
C TYR A 156 28.74 -1.12 -14.57
N PRO A 157 28.70 -2.40 -14.20
CA PRO A 157 28.75 -3.49 -15.17
C PRO A 157 27.44 -3.64 -15.97
N SER A 158 27.52 -4.30 -17.12
CA SER A 158 26.32 -4.72 -17.86
C SER A 158 25.48 -5.68 -17.02
N GLY A 159 24.16 -5.64 -17.21
CA GLY A 159 23.21 -6.49 -16.49
C GLY A 159 22.70 -5.89 -15.17
N GLU A 160 23.28 -4.79 -14.69
CA GLU A 160 22.74 -4.06 -13.54
C GLU A 160 21.29 -3.66 -13.77
N THR A 161 20.46 -3.87 -12.75
CA THR A 161 19.04 -3.52 -12.83
C THR A 161 18.89 -2.01 -12.73
N VAL A 162 18.30 -1.42 -13.77
CA VAL A 162 17.92 -0.02 -13.80
C VAL A 162 16.49 0.09 -13.32
N THR A 163 16.25 0.93 -12.32
CA THR A 163 14.93 1.17 -11.76
C THR A 163 14.60 2.66 -11.75
N SER A 164 13.30 2.95 -11.68
CA SER A 164 12.75 4.30 -11.58
C SER A 164 11.63 4.31 -10.53
N PRO A 165 11.61 5.26 -9.59
CA PRO A 165 10.43 5.46 -8.75
C PRO A 165 9.22 5.88 -9.61
N VAL A 166 8.01 5.82 -9.06
CA VAL A 166 6.75 6.10 -9.78
C VAL A 166 5.95 7.19 -9.09
N THR A 167 5.64 8.27 -9.79
CA THR A 167 4.80 9.35 -9.26
C THR A 167 3.37 9.22 -9.79
N TRP A 168 2.41 9.18 -8.87
CA TRP A 168 1.00 9.34 -9.16
C TRP A 168 0.61 10.76 -8.82
N CYS A 169 0.02 11.47 -9.78
CA CYS A 169 -0.37 12.85 -9.52
C CYS A 169 -1.59 13.25 -10.37
N ALA A 170 -2.39 14.18 -9.85
CA ALA A 170 -3.45 14.83 -10.60
C ALA A 170 -2.94 16.13 -11.26
N THR A 171 -3.39 16.41 -12.48
CA THR A 171 -3.07 17.69 -13.15
C THR A 171 -3.58 18.86 -12.31
N THR A 172 -2.94 20.01 -12.42
CA THR A 172 -3.36 21.24 -11.71
C THR A 172 -4.11 22.22 -12.59
N SER A 173 -4.19 21.98 -13.90
CA SER A 173 -5.14 22.65 -14.78
C SER A 173 -6.36 21.77 -14.99
N GLY A 174 -7.54 22.34 -14.78
CA GLY A 174 -8.83 21.72 -14.95
C GLY A 174 -9.94 22.68 -14.50
N PRO A 175 -11.18 22.19 -14.38
CA PRO A 175 -11.66 20.88 -14.83
C PRO A 175 -11.75 20.76 -16.37
N PRO A 176 -11.67 19.53 -16.92
CA PRO A 176 -11.45 18.28 -16.21
C PRO A 176 -9.99 18.11 -15.78
N TYR A 177 -9.76 17.73 -14.52
CA TYR A 177 -8.45 17.30 -14.06
C TYR A 177 -8.23 15.83 -14.47
N GLN A 178 -6.97 15.40 -14.57
CA GLN A 178 -6.59 14.04 -14.98
C GLN A 178 -5.66 13.42 -13.94
N LEU A 179 -5.85 12.14 -13.62
CA LEU A 179 -4.87 11.37 -12.85
C LEU A 179 -3.85 10.75 -13.81
N LYS A 180 -2.57 11.00 -13.56
CA LYS A 180 -1.46 10.48 -14.36
C LYS A 180 -0.48 9.71 -13.49
N ARG A 181 0.17 8.71 -14.10
CA ARG A 181 1.22 7.90 -13.51
C ARG A 181 2.52 8.06 -14.31
N TYR A 182 3.62 8.41 -13.64
CA TYR A 182 4.94 8.67 -14.22
C TYR A 182 5.98 7.73 -13.64
N ALA A 183 6.98 7.28 -14.42
CA ALA A 183 8.16 6.56 -13.94
C ALA A 183 9.26 7.51 -13.35
N THR A 184 8.87 8.68 -12.84
CA THR A 184 9.65 9.82 -12.27
C THR A 184 10.35 10.82 -13.18
N ASN A 185 10.30 12.07 -12.68
CA ASN A 185 10.67 13.39 -13.20
C ASN A 185 11.86 13.47 -14.17
N ALA A 186 11.67 14.15 -15.30
CA ALA A 186 12.23 15.51 -15.29
C ALA A 186 11.14 16.53 -15.63
N SER A 187 11.23 17.67 -14.96
CA SER A 187 10.35 18.82 -15.11
C SER A 187 8.90 18.58 -14.68
N VAL A 188 8.70 18.20 -13.41
CA VAL A 188 7.56 18.70 -12.65
C VAL A 188 8.13 19.66 -11.59
N PRO A 189 8.35 20.96 -11.92
CA PRO A 189 9.07 21.90 -11.04
C PRO A 189 8.35 22.22 -9.72
N THR A 190 7.12 21.74 -9.56
CA THR A 190 6.22 21.92 -8.41
C THR A 190 5.31 20.70 -8.34
N ALA A 191 4.56 20.47 -7.26
CA ALA A 191 3.75 19.27 -6.98
C ALA A 191 2.55 18.99 -7.94
N SER A 192 2.73 19.20 -9.24
CA SER A 192 1.66 19.49 -10.21
C SER A 192 2.03 18.93 -11.59
N CYS A 193 1.41 17.82 -12.03
CA CYS A 193 1.67 17.06 -13.28
C CYS A 193 1.54 17.87 -14.59
N THR A 194 2.37 18.88 -14.75
CA THR A 194 2.26 19.89 -15.81
C THR A 194 3.27 19.66 -16.93
N GLY A 195 4.09 18.61 -16.83
CA GLY A 195 5.07 18.21 -17.84
C GLY A 195 4.54 17.25 -18.91
N ALA A 196 5.23 17.20 -20.06
CA ALA A 196 5.03 16.18 -21.08
C ALA A 196 5.39 14.78 -20.54
N GLY A 197 4.60 13.76 -20.89
CA GLY A 197 4.76 12.37 -20.46
C GLY A 197 3.72 11.89 -19.45
N GLY A 198 3.99 10.74 -18.84
CA GLY A 198 3.08 10.05 -17.94
C GLY A 198 1.93 9.36 -18.67
N VAL A 199 1.45 8.26 -18.09
CA VAL A 199 0.29 7.53 -18.60
C VAL A 199 -0.96 8.08 -17.92
N GLN A 200 -1.90 8.61 -18.70
CA GLN A 200 -3.22 8.99 -18.19
C GLN A 200 -3.94 7.73 -17.68
N ARG A 201 -4.46 7.82 -16.46
CA ARG A 201 -5.19 6.74 -15.79
C ARG A 201 -6.66 7.06 -15.62
N THR A 202 -7.00 8.33 -15.43
CA THR A 202 -8.37 8.80 -15.43
C THR A 202 -8.47 10.20 -16.05
N GLU A 203 -9.64 10.53 -16.55
CA GLU A 203 -10.06 11.87 -16.95
C GLU A 203 -11.32 12.28 -16.18
N TRP A 204 -11.70 13.56 -16.27
CA TRP A 204 -12.92 14.11 -15.65
C TRP A 204 -12.93 14.19 -14.13
N LEU A 205 -11.76 14.26 -13.49
CA LEU A 205 -11.70 14.60 -12.08
C LEU A 205 -12.20 16.04 -11.86
N VAL A 206 -13.00 16.25 -10.82
CA VAL A 206 -13.50 17.58 -10.43
C VAL A 206 -12.49 18.38 -9.61
N SER A 207 -11.47 17.71 -9.06
CA SER A 207 -10.45 18.31 -8.21
C SER A 207 -9.10 17.63 -8.45
N SER A 208 -8.02 18.41 -8.34
CA SER A 208 -6.66 17.89 -8.30
C SER A 208 -6.30 17.25 -6.94
N SER A 209 -7.07 17.54 -5.88
CA SER A 209 -6.82 17.02 -4.52
C SER A 209 -7.35 15.59 -4.36
N VAL A 210 -6.73 14.64 -5.04
CA VAL A 210 -7.12 13.22 -5.03
C VAL A 210 -6.53 12.43 -3.86
N PHE A 211 -5.44 12.90 -3.26
CA PHE A 211 -4.81 12.30 -2.09
C PHE A 211 -5.19 13.13 -0.86
N SER A 212 -6.38 12.88 -0.33
CA SER A 212 -7.03 13.77 0.65
C SER A 212 -6.33 13.80 2.01
N SER A 213 -5.70 12.69 2.39
CA SER A 213 -4.81 12.62 3.54
C SER A 213 -3.87 11.44 3.43
N TYR A 214 -2.68 11.63 3.98
CA TYR A 214 -1.75 10.55 4.24
C TYR A 214 -1.53 10.52 5.75
N THR A 215 -1.97 9.45 6.41
CA THR A 215 -1.65 9.24 7.83
C THR A 215 -0.26 8.65 7.95
N ARG A 216 0.73 9.44 7.55
CA ARG A 216 2.06 9.45 8.12
C ARG A 216 2.24 10.88 8.58
N ALA A 217 2.38 11.09 9.89
CA ALA A 217 2.65 12.43 10.35
C ALA A 217 3.93 12.95 9.68
N ALA A 218 3.96 14.26 9.39
CA ALA A 218 5.11 14.94 8.82
C ALA A 218 6.39 14.76 9.66
N ALA A 219 6.24 14.35 10.92
CA ALA A 219 7.26 13.70 11.73
C ALA A 219 6.82 12.27 12.03
N VAL A 220 7.68 11.27 11.84
CA VAL A 220 7.54 9.98 12.53
C VAL A 220 8.21 10.10 13.90
N VAL A 221 7.92 9.19 14.83
CA VAL A 221 8.80 9.06 16.00
C VAL A 221 10.19 8.72 15.51
N GLY A 222 11.19 9.51 15.92
CA GLY A 222 12.57 9.29 15.51
C GLY A 222 13.06 7.90 15.94
N ALA A 223 14.00 7.34 15.18
CA ALA A 223 14.59 6.05 15.48
C ALA A 223 15.07 6.00 16.95
N PRO A 224 14.63 4.99 17.74
CA PRO A 224 15.14 4.83 19.09
C PRO A 224 16.63 4.54 19.07
N THR A 225 17.32 5.03 20.09
CA THR A 225 18.69 4.66 20.43
C THR A 225 18.68 3.59 21.50
N PHE A 226 19.69 2.71 21.50
CA PHE A 226 19.73 1.53 22.37
C PHE A 226 20.96 1.53 23.27
N THR A 227 20.76 1.13 24.51
CA THR A 227 21.84 0.68 25.40
C THR A 227 21.53 -0.73 25.89
N THR A 228 22.54 -1.60 25.90
CA THR A 228 22.39 -2.99 26.39
C THR A 228 23.13 -3.14 27.72
N ALA A 229 22.50 -3.76 28.71
CA ALA A 229 23.18 -4.22 29.92
C ALA A 229 23.24 -5.74 29.95
N THR A 230 24.27 -6.31 30.56
CA THR A 230 24.46 -7.77 30.66
C THR A 230 23.84 -8.39 31.93
N THR A 231 23.13 -7.57 32.70
CA THR A 231 22.46 -7.92 33.96
C THR A 231 21.04 -7.36 34.00
N GLY A 232 20.18 -7.93 34.85
CA GLY A 232 18.84 -7.39 35.15
C GLY A 232 17.72 -7.83 34.21
N GLY A 233 18.02 -8.45 33.08
CA GLY A 233 17.03 -8.95 32.12
C GLY A 233 17.26 -10.40 31.75
N ARG A 234 16.58 -10.88 30.71
CA ARG A 234 16.55 -12.28 30.25
C ARG A 234 16.63 -12.39 28.72
N ILE A 235 17.15 -11.36 28.08
CA ILE A 235 17.30 -11.28 26.63
C ILE A 235 18.50 -12.11 26.22
N GLN A 236 18.33 -13.01 25.26
CA GLN A 236 19.42 -13.82 24.72
C GLN A 236 20.28 -13.00 23.75
N PRO A 237 21.53 -13.41 23.48
CA PRO A 237 22.29 -12.86 22.38
C PRO A 237 21.56 -13.03 21.04
N GLY A 238 21.53 -11.97 20.24
CA GLY A 238 20.76 -11.96 19.00
C GLY A 238 20.54 -10.57 18.44
N THR A 239 19.92 -10.49 17.27
CA THR A 239 19.47 -9.23 16.66
C THR A 239 17.98 -9.07 16.93
N TYR A 240 17.60 -7.92 17.48
CA TYR A 240 16.22 -7.59 17.80
C TYR A 240 15.84 -6.27 17.13
N THR A 241 14.65 -6.23 16.55
CA THR A 241 14.08 -5.00 15.97
C THR A 241 13.01 -4.46 16.90
N TYR A 242 13.02 -3.13 17.06
CA TYR A 242 12.02 -2.41 17.85
C TYR A 242 11.45 -1.25 17.04
N ASP A 243 10.17 -0.97 17.23
CA ASP A 243 9.48 0.20 16.68
C ASP A 243 8.75 0.92 17.82
N VAL A 244 8.81 2.25 17.84
CA VAL A 244 8.18 3.08 18.88
C VAL A 244 7.20 4.01 18.21
N THR A 245 5.92 3.83 18.48
CA THR A 245 4.85 4.69 17.94
C THR A 245 4.40 5.69 19.00
N ALA A 246 3.85 6.83 18.56
CA ALA A 246 3.29 7.84 19.44
C ALA A 246 1.75 7.76 19.42
N VAL A 247 1.13 7.78 20.60
CA VAL A 247 -0.32 7.86 20.75
C VAL A 247 -0.68 9.30 21.10
N THR A 248 -1.54 9.93 20.31
CA THR A 248 -2.08 11.28 20.53
C THR A 248 -3.61 11.22 20.59
N SER A 249 -4.25 12.38 20.77
CA SER A 249 -5.71 12.50 20.64
C SER A 249 -6.24 12.21 19.23
N SER A 250 -5.38 12.32 18.19
CA SER A 250 -5.74 12.05 16.80
C SER A 250 -5.45 10.62 16.35
N GLY A 251 -4.91 9.77 17.23
CA GLY A 251 -4.65 8.36 16.96
C GLY A 251 -3.21 7.96 17.27
N GLU A 252 -2.83 6.79 16.76
CA GLU A 252 -1.47 6.26 16.90
C GLU A 252 -0.68 6.50 15.61
N PHE A 253 0.55 7.00 15.76
CA PHE A 253 1.44 7.44 14.69
C PHE A 253 2.69 6.56 14.64
N SER A 254 2.99 6.05 13.45
CA SER A 254 4.10 5.11 13.21
C SER A 254 5.46 5.67 13.65
N GLY A 255 6.34 4.77 14.08
CA GLY A 255 7.74 5.05 14.37
C GLY A 255 8.68 4.63 13.26
N THR A 256 9.97 4.56 13.62
CA THR A 256 11.03 4.03 12.75
C THR A 256 11.52 2.71 13.36
N PRO A 257 11.28 1.56 12.72
CA PRO A 257 11.83 0.28 13.16
C PRO A 257 13.36 0.30 13.12
N THR A 258 14.00 0.02 14.25
CA THR A 258 15.46 0.06 14.37
C THR A 258 15.97 -1.24 14.98
N PRO A 259 16.98 -1.89 14.35
CA PRO A 259 17.61 -3.09 14.91
C PRO A 259 18.63 -2.73 15.99
N THR A 260 18.82 -3.64 16.94
CA THR A 260 19.90 -3.63 17.92
C THR A 260 20.47 -5.03 18.12
N ILE A 261 21.74 -5.13 18.49
CA ILE A 261 22.44 -6.39 18.68
C ILE A 261 22.75 -6.55 20.16
N VAL A 262 22.33 -7.69 20.73
CA VAL A 262 22.79 -8.14 22.04
C VAL A 262 24.00 -9.05 21.84
N PRO A 263 25.20 -8.67 22.32
CA PRO A 263 26.41 -9.46 22.13
C PRO A 263 26.33 -10.84 22.79
N ALA A 264 27.08 -11.80 22.26
CA ALA A 264 27.29 -13.09 22.92
C ALA A 264 28.06 -12.89 24.24
N GLY A 265 27.73 -13.71 25.26
CA GLY A 265 28.48 -13.75 26.52
C GLY A 265 27.66 -13.63 27.80
N SER A 266 26.39 -13.20 27.72
CA SER A 266 25.44 -13.25 28.84
C SER A 266 24.06 -13.67 28.34
N THR A 267 23.29 -14.34 29.19
CA THR A 267 21.87 -14.68 28.98
C THR A 267 20.93 -13.78 29.79
N SER A 268 21.48 -12.81 30.51
CA SER A 268 20.77 -11.96 31.47
C SER A 268 20.68 -10.50 31.01
N ASN A 269 20.55 -10.27 29.71
CA ASN A 269 20.66 -8.93 29.15
C ASN A 269 19.35 -8.14 29.25
N THR A 270 19.45 -6.81 29.30
CA THR A 270 18.36 -5.86 29.07
C THR A 270 18.67 -4.99 27.85
N ILE A 271 17.63 -4.41 27.24
CA ILE A 271 17.76 -3.40 26.18
C ILE A 271 16.98 -2.18 26.65
N THR A 272 17.65 -1.06 26.85
CA THR A 272 17.00 0.23 27.12
C THR A 272 16.89 1.01 25.82
N LEU A 273 15.66 1.39 25.48
CA LEU A 273 15.30 2.21 24.34
C LEU A 273 15.13 3.65 24.81
N ASN A 274 15.69 4.60 24.08
CA ASN A 274 15.47 6.04 24.28
C ASN A 274 15.13 6.70 22.95
N TRP A 275 14.10 7.57 22.94
CA TRP A 275 13.64 8.27 21.74
C TRP A 275 13.35 9.75 22.02
N SER A 276 13.21 10.56 20.97
CA SER A 276 12.78 11.94 21.10
C SER A 276 11.27 12.04 21.35
N SER A 277 10.83 13.07 22.08
CA SER A 277 9.40 13.28 22.27
C SER A 277 8.71 13.66 20.95
N TYR A 278 7.50 13.14 20.78
CA TYR A 278 6.64 13.42 19.63
C TYR A 278 5.59 14.49 19.98
N PRO A 279 5.40 15.54 19.16
CA PRO A 279 4.43 16.61 19.45
C PRO A 279 3.00 16.08 19.64
N GLY A 280 2.39 16.41 20.79
CA GLY A 280 1.03 15.99 21.12
C GLY A 280 0.88 14.53 21.56
N ALA A 281 1.99 13.80 21.76
CA ALA A 281 1.95 12.45 22.33
C ALA A 281 1.52 12.47 23.80
N THR A 282 0.52 11.67 24.12
CA THR A 282 0.08 11.37 25.51
C THR A 282 0.72 10.09 26.04
N SER A 283 1.10 9.18 25.14
CA SER A 283 1.84 7.96 25.45
C SER A 283 2.57 7.44 24.21
N TYR A 284 3.41 6.43 24.39
CA TYR A 284 4.14 5.72 23.35
C TYR A 284 3.85 4.22 23.47
N ARG A 285 3.74 3.55 22.34
CA ARG A 285 3.65 2.09 22.27
C ARG A 285 4.95 1.54 21.70
N ILE A 286 5.53 0.58 22.40
CA ILE A 286 6.78 -0.07 22.00
C ILE A 286 6.41 -1.41 21.41
N TYR A 287 6.78 -1.62 20.16
CA TYR A 287 6.65 -2.87 19.44
C TYR A 287 8.01 -3.52 19.28
N GLY A 288 8.05 -4.85 19.37
CA GLY A 288 9.29 -5.58 19.22
C GLY A 288 9.13 -7.08 19.42
N ARG A 289 10.27 -7.77 19.38
CA ARG A 289 10.50 -9.20 19.60
C ARG A 289 9.68 -10.15 18.71
N ASP A 290 10.24 -10.46 17.55
CA ASP A 290 10.21 -11.79 16.98
C ASP A 290 11.68 -12.24 16.77
N ASN A 291 11.94 -13.54 16.92
CA ASN A 291 13.28 -14.15 17.00
C ASN A 291 14.02 -14.14 15.64
N GLY A 292 14.22 -12.97 15.06
CA GLY A 292 14.76 -12.76 13.71
C GLY A 292 13.73 -12.48 12.62
N ASP A 293 12.43 -12.36 12.92
CA ASP A 293 11.45 -11.87 11.94
C ASP A 293 11.51 -10.33 11.88
N VAL A 294 11.88 -9.82 10.72
CA VAL A 294 12.11 -8.39 10.45
C VAL A 294 10.88 -7.69 9.90
N THR A 295 9.75 -8.38 9.72
CA THR A 295 8.50 -7.75 9.30
C THR A 295 7.77 -7.22 10.54
N ALA A 296 7.20 -6.00 10.52
CA ALA A 296 6.25 -5.56 11.56
C ALA A 296 4.87 -6.26 11.49
N GLU A 297 4.68 -7.28 10.64
CA GLU A 297 3.65 -8.31 10.92
C GLU A 297 4.11 -9.23 12.07
N GLY A 298 5.41 -9.20 12.41
CA GLY A 298 6.05 -9.81 13.58
C GLY A 298 6.54 -8.85 14.70
N LEU A 299 6.50 -7.52 14.52
CA LEU A 299 6.70 -6.60 15.66
C LEU A 299 5.40 -6.52 16.47
N ARG A 300 5.48 -6.87 17.75
CA ARG A 300 4.30 -6.99 18.63
C ARG A 300 4.36 -5.96 19.73
N LEU A 301 3.21 -5.46 20.16
CA LEU A 301 3.14 -4.56 21.30
C LEU A 301 3.75 -5.21 22.56
N LEU A 302 4.80 -4.60 23.09
CA LEU A 302 5.51 -5.00 24.31
C LEU A 302 5.08 -4.14 25.50
N ALA A 303 4.94 -2.83 25.30
CA ALA A 303 4.62 -1.90 26.37
C ALA A 303 3.90 -0.64 25.86
N THR A 304 3.13 -0.01 26.74
CA THR A 304 2.66 1.37 26.58
C THR A 304 3.25 2.20 27.72
N VAL A 305 3.93 3.30 27.41
CA VAL A 305 4.60 4.16 28.40
C VAL A 305 4.26 5.62 28.17
N SER A 306 4.32 6.45 29.20
CA SER A 306 4.17 7.92 29.08
C SER A 306 5.51 8.66 28.97
N THR A 307 6.63 7.95 29.11
CA THR A 307 8.00 8.48 29.06
C THR A 307 8.64 8.27 27.69
N THR A 308 9.79 8.90 27.47
CA THR A 308 10.60 8.73 26.24
C THR A 308 11.74 7.71 26.41
N SER A 309 11.57 6.80 27.37
CA SER A 309 12.52 5.75 27.68
C SER A 309 11.78 4.53 28.23
N TRP A 310 12.21 3.33 27.82
CA TRP A 310 11.69 2.07 28.31
C TRP A 310 12.79 0.99 28.28
N THR A 311 12.85 0.18 29.33
CA THR A 311 13.80 -0.94 29.41
C THR A 311 13.07 -2.24 29.20
N ASP A 312 13.43 -2.92 28.11
CA ASP A 312 13.05 -4.28 27.85
C ASP A 312 13.91 -5.24 28.69
N THR A 313 13.24 -6.05 29.51
CA THR A 313 13.88 -7.06 30.36
C THR A 313 13.76 -8.48 29.81
N GLY A 314 13.18 -8.66 28.62
CA GLY A 314 12.95 -9.98 28.01
C GLY A 314 11.51 -10.47 28.17
N PRO A 315 11.18 -11.62 27.54
CA PRO A 315 9.90 -12.28 27.79
C PRO A 315 9.77 -12.69 29.27
N PRO A 316 8.54 -12.87 29.78
CA PRO A 316 8.32 -13.42 31.11
C PRO A 316 9.12 -14.70 31.31
N LEU A 317 9.96 -14.71 32.34
CA LEU A 317 10.77 -15.85 32.72
C LEU A 317 10.54 -16.17 34.19
N THR A 318 10.37 -17.46 34.45
CA THR A 318 10.43 -18.04 35.79
C THR A 318 11.34 -19.26 35.75
N THR A 319 11.51 -19.95 36.88
CA THR A 319 12.24 -21.22 36.93
C THR A 319 11.36 -22.30 37.52
N LEU A 320 11.59 -23.54 37.12
CA LEU A 320 10.99 -24.69 37.77
C LEU A 320 11.39 -24.69 39.25
N SER A 321 10.42 -24.78 40.15
CA SER A 321 10.72 -24.85 41.59
C SER A 321 11.09 -26.26 42.03
N ASN A 322 10.66 -27.28 41.29
CA ASN A 322 10.97 -28.70 41.51
C ASN A 322 11.35 -29.38 40.20
N ASN A 323 11.93 -30.58 40.28
CA ASN A 323 12.08 -31.43 39.10
C ASN A 323 10.69 -31.80 38.55
N VAL A 324 10.51 -31.66 37.23
CA VAL A 324 9.24 -31.93 36.54
C VAL A 324 9.45 -33.03 35.53
N THR A 325 8.63 -34.08 35.57
CA THR A 325 8.60 -35.10 34.52
C THR A 325 7.37 -34.87 33.64
N LEU A 326 7.57 -34.64 32.35
CA LEU A 326 6.48 -34.50 31.38
C LEU A 326 6.05 -35.88 30.83
N PRO A 327 4.75 -36.07 30.50
CA PRO A 327 3.66 -35.10 30.62
C PRO A 327 3.23 -34.87 32.07
N ASN A 328 2.89 -33.62 32.42
CA ASN A 328 2.41 -33.25 33.74
C ASN A 328 1.32 -32.18 33.62
N THR A 329 0.23 -32.35 34.36
CA THR A 329 -0.89 -31.40 34.38
C THR A 329 -0.58 -30.14 35.18
N THR A 330 0.45 -30.17 36.03
CA THR A 330 0.87 -29.06 36.87
C THR A 330 2.38 -28.85 36.77
N ILE A 331 2.80 -27.65 36.38
CA ILE A 331 4.21 -27.29 36.25
C ILE A 331 4.56 -26.31 37.38
N PRO A 332 5.23 -26.77 38.46
CA PRO A 332 5.59 -25.92 39.59
C PRO A 332 6.74 -24.97 39.22
N VAL A 333 6.55 -23.68 39.50
CA VAL A 333 7.51 -22.61 39.21
C VAL A 333 7.67 -21.68 40.40
N VAL A 334 8.70 -20.85 40.39
CA VAL A 334 8.99 -19.92 41.51
C VAL A 334 7.99 -18.77 41.56
N ASP A 335 7.59 -18.25 40.40
CA ASP A 335 6.62 -17.15 40.28
C ASP A 335 5.95 -17.17 38.90
N THR A 336 4.68 -16.78 38.81
CA THR A 336 3.95 -16.58 37.54
C THR A 336 3.48 -15.14 37.34
N SER A 337 3.81 -14.21 38.24
CA SER A 337 3.28 -12.84 38.23
C SER A 337 3.48 -12.11 36.89
N THR A 338 4.59 -12.41 36.21
CA THR A 338 4.97 -11.83 34.91
C THR A 338 4.27 -12.48 33.71
N PHE A 339 3.65 -13.65 33.88
CA PHE A 339 2.90 -14.36 32.85
C PHE A 339 1.45 -13.88 32.85
N THR A 340 1.14 -12.86 32.05
CA THR A 340 -0.14 -12.13 32.11
C THR A 340 -1.16 -12.58 31.06
N TRP A 341 -0.79 -13.48 30.15
CA TRP A 341 -1.64 -13.92 29.03
C TRP A 341 -2.17 -15.34 29.22
N SER A 342 -3.38 -15.60 28.71
CA SER A 342 -3.99 -16.92 28.63
C SER A 342 -4.35 -17.25 27.17
N PRO A 343 -4.19 -18.50 26.69
CA PRO A 343 -3.59 -19.64 27.39
C PRO A 343 -2.09 -19.46 27.65
N ASN A 344 -1.59 -20.04 28.76
CA ASN A 344 -0.16 -19.99 29.10
C ASN A 344 0.56 -21.06 28.30
N THR A 345 1.10 -20.69 27.16
CA THR A 345 1.99 -21.59 26.41
C THR A 345 3.42 -21.33 26.88
N ILE A 346 4.13 -22.37 27.30
CA ILE A 346 5.45 -22.28 27.91
C ILE A 346 6.42 -23.31 27.33
N SER A 347 7.71 -23.02 27.42
CA SER A 347 8.79 -23.97 27.14
C SER A 347 9.87 -23.89 28.22
N PHE A 348 10.57 -25.00 28.45
CA PHE A 348 11.68 -25.08 29.41
C PHE A 348 12.68 -26.16 29.05
N GLY A 349 13.95 -25.78 28.94
CA GLY A 349 14.98 -26.68 28.40
C GLY A 349 14.56 -27.25 27.03
N PRO A 350 14.79 -28.54 26.77
CA PRO A 350 14.35 -29.19 25.53
C PRO A 350 12.90 -29.69 25.60
N SER A 351 12.02 -29.12 26.44
CA SER A 351 10.65 -29.62 26.59
C SER A 351 9.75 -29.39 25.39
N GLY A 352 10.16 -28.55 24.43
CA GLY A 352 9.24 -28.06 23.41
C GLY A 352 8.08 -27.29 24.05
N THR A 353 6.95 -27.25 23.36
CA THR A 353 5.81 -26.42 23.76
C THR A 353 4.87 -27.17 24.71
N VAL A 354 4.62 -26.59 25.88
CA VAL A 354 3.63 -27.03 26.87
C VAL A 354 2.53 -25.98 26.98
N THR A 355 1.27 -26.36 26.78
CA THR A 355 0.14 -25.43 26.86
C THR A 355 -0.66 -25.67 28.13
N CYS A 356 -0.85 -24.61 28.92
CA CYS A 356 -1.54 -24.64 30.21
C CYS A 356 -2.76 -23.71 30.18
N THR A 357 -3.88 -24.20 30.71
CA THR A 357 -5.16 -23.46 30.72
C THR A 357 -5.23 -22.40 31.81
N GLY A 358 -4.38 -22.48 32.84
CA GLY A 358 -4.35 -21.50 33.92
C GLY A 358 -3.01 -21.45 34.66
N LYS A 359 -2.97 -20.61 35.69
CA LYS A 359 -1.82 -20.48 36.59
C LYS A 359 -2.26 -20.10 38.01
N THR A 360 -1.48 -20.50 39.01
CA THR A 360 -1.48 -19.96 40.37
C THR A 360 -0.25 -19.07 40.54
N ALA A 361 -0.02 -18.49 41.72
CA ALA A 361 1.20 -17.69 41.97
C ALA A 361 2.51 -18.47 41.69
N THR A 362 2.51 -19.79 41.86
CA THR A 362 3.73 -20.63 41.82
C THR A 362 3.57 -21.89 40.96
N SER A 363 2.58 -21.95 40.07
CA SER A 363 2.40 -23.11 39.18
C SER A 363 1.60 -22.75 37.94
N PHE A 364 1.89 -23.41 36.83
CA PHE A 364 0.95 -23.53 35.71
C PHE A 364 0.08 -24.77 35.90
N ILE A 365 -1.21 -24.67 35.57
CA ILE A 365 -2.21 -25.73 35.78
C ILE A 365 -2.94 -26.06 34.48
N GLY A 366 -3.44 -27.30 34.40
CA GLY A 366 -4.09 -27.80 33.19
C GLY A 366 -3.13 -27.88 32.00
N CYS A 367 -1.86 -28.21 32.29
CA CYS A 367 -0.80 -28.29 31.30
C CYS A 367 -0.89 -29.58 30.48
N SER A 368 -0.56 -29.48 29.20
CA SER A 368 -0.49 -30.61 28.27
C SER A 368 0.56 -30.35 27.18
N GLY A 369 1.02 -31.42 26.53
CA GLY A 369 2.08 -31.35 25.53
C GLY A 369 3.48 -31.46 26.11
N GLY A 370 4.45 -30.98 25.33
CA GLY A 370 5.88 -31.11 25.58
C GLY A 370 6.46 -32.51 25.33
N LEU A 371 7.79 -32.55 25.24
CA LEU A 371 8.58 -33.76 25.05
C LEU A 371 8.72 -34.51 26.38
N THR A 372 8.46 -35.81 26.35
CA THR A 372 8.60 -36.69 27.51
C THR A 372 10.03 -36.66 28.03
N GLY A 373 10.17 -36.42 29.34
CA GLY A 373 11.48 -36.30 29.99
C GLY A 373 11.38 -35.67 31.37
N THR A 374 12.45 -35.79 32.15
CA THR A 374 12.58 -35.13 33.46
C THR A 374 13.46 -33.89 33.32
N TYR A 375 12.91 -32.76 33.73
CA TYR A 375 13.54 -31.44 33.65
C TYR A 375 13.87 -30.99 35.08
N PRO A 376 15.12 -30.61 35.38
CA PRO A 376 15.56 -30.32 36.74
C PRO A 376 14.99 -29.01 37.29
N SER A 377 14.86 -28.93 38.61
CA SER A 377 14.61 -27.66 39.31
C SER A 377 15.65 -26.61 38.91
N GLY A 378 15.24 -25.35 38.85
CA GLY A 378 16.05 -24.24 38.37
C GLY A 378 16.08 -24.08 36.85
N THR A 379 15.50 -25.01 36.07
CA THR A 379 15.37 -24.83 34.61
C THR A 379 14.49 -23.61 34.32
N ASN A 380 14.98 -22.74 33.44
CA ASN A 380 14.26 -21.57 32.97
C ASN A 380 12.99 -21.96 32.20
N VAL A 381 11.88 -21.35 32.56
CA VAL A 381 10.56 -21.47 31.93
C VAL A 381 10.20 -20.16 31.27
N PHE A 382 9.97 -20.20 29.96
CA PHE A 382 9.63 -19.05 29.12
C PHE A 382 8.16 -19.13 28.71
N GLN A 383 7.51 -17.98 28.53
CA GLN A 383 6.22 -17.95 27.84
C GLN A 383 6.44 -17.95 26.33
N ASP A 384 6.02 -19.02 25.66
CA ASP A 384 5.96 -19.10 24.21
C ASP A 384 4.69 -18.42 23.69
N ARG A 385 4.76 -17.77 22.53
CA ARG A 385 3.55 -17.39 21.79
C ARG A 385 3.23 -18.42 20.72
N THR A 386 1.97 -18.83 20.69
CA THR A 386 1.39 -19.68 19.64
C THR A 386 0.29 -18.90 18.91
N MET A 387 -0.28 -19.51 17.86
CA MET A 387 -1.46 -18.96 17.18
C MET A 387 -2.67 -18.74 18.11
N ALA A 388 -2.70 -19.37 19.28
CA ALA A 388 -3.74 -19.20 20.30
C ALA A 388 -3.45 -18.07 21.30
N SER A 389 -2.27 -17.45 21.26
CA SER A 389 -1.95 -16.30 22.11
C SER A 389 -2.75 -15.06 21.68
N PRO A 390 -3.04 -14.11 22.59
CA PRO A 390 -3.69 -12.85 22.22
C PRO A 390 -2.91 -12.19 21.09
N VAL A 391 -3.61 -11.87 19.99
CA VAL A 391 -3.05 -11.10 18.88
C VAL A 391 -2.67 -9.75 19.47
N GLY A 392 -1.38 -9.53 19.73
CA GLY A 392 -0.89 -8.21 20.10
C GLY A 392 -1.24 -7.27 18.95
N ALA A 393 -1.66 -6.03 19.26
CA ALA A 393 -1.77 -5.01 18.23
C ALA A 393 -0.44 -4.97 17.46
N ALA A 394 -0.50 -5.03 16.13
CA ALA A 394 0.62 -4.64 15.29
C ALA A 394 0.67 -3.10 15.26
N PRO A 395 1.82 -2.48 14.96
CA PRO A 395 1.84 -1.04 14.72
C PRO A 395 0.82 -0.70 13.63
N PRO A 396 0.07 0.41 13.76
CA PRO A 396 -0.84 0.83 12.70
C PRO A 396 -0.05 1.07 11.42
N LEU A 397 -0.53 0.50 10.32
CA LEU A 397 0.02 0.78 9.00
C LEU A 397 -0.29 2.22 8.61
N ALA A 398 0.70 2.92 8.07
CA ALA A 398 0.45 4.18 7.39
C ALA A 398 -0.62 3.97 6.31
N THR A 399 -1.56 4.90 6.18
CA THR A 399 -2.69 4.78 5.25
C THR A 399 -2.74 5.99 4.34
N LEU A 400 -2.82 5.76 3.03
CA LEU A 400 -3.06 6.80 2.03
C LEU A 400 -4.55 6.81 1.68
N ASN A 401 -5.23 7.90 2.00
CA ASN A 401 -6.61 8.11 1.60
C ASN A 401 -6.65 8.73 0.20
N VAL A 402 -7.30 8.01 -0.70
CA VAL A 402 -7.48 8.41 -2.10
C VAL A 402 -8.97 8.64 -2.34
N SER A 403 -9.32 9.75 -3.00
CA SER A 403 -10.69 10.09 -3.38
C SER A 403 -10.71 10.60 -4.81
N LEU A 404 -11.27 9.80 -5.71
CA LEU A 404 -11.46 10.13 -7.12
C LEU A 404 -12.91 10.55 -7.31
N VAL A 405 -13.12 11.84 -7.54
CA VAL A 405 -14.44 12.42 -7.78
C VAL A 405 -14.54 12.82 -9.24
N LEU A 406 -15.41 12.14 -10.00
CA LEU A 406 -15.53 12.23 -11.45
C LEU A 406 -16.84 12.90 -11.88
N ASP A 407 -16.76 13.77 -12.88
CA ASP A 407 -17.91 14.46 -13.48
C ASP A 407 -17.66 14.76 -14.97
N GLN A 408 -18.09 13.85 -15.84
CA GLN A 408 -17.95 13.99 -17.29
C GLN A 408 -19.12 14.79 -17.93
N THR A 409 -20.17 15.05 -17.15
CA THR A 409 -21.44 15.59 -17.63
C THR A 409 -21.97 16.58 -16.59
N PRO A 410 -21.40 17.79 -16.51
CA PRO A 410 -21.60 18.70 -15.39
C PRO A 410 -23.02 19.28 -15.28
N ALA A 411 -23.95 18.85 -16.13
CA ALA A 411 -25.35 19.28 -16.13
C ALA A 411 -26.10 18.91 -14.83
N ASN A 412 -25.65 17.91 -14.07
CA ASN A 412 -26.25 17.56 -12.78
C ASN A 412 -25.25 16.94 -11.81
N THR A 413 -25.07 17.57 -10.64
CA THR A 413 -24.21 17.07 -9.55
C THR A 413 -24.65 15.73 -8.98
N SER A 414 -25.91 15.32 -9.17
CA SER A 414 -26.45 14.00 -8.78
C SER A 414 -25.83 12.85 -9.57
N GLN A 415 -25.14 13.17 -10.67
CA GLN A 415 -24.51 12.18 -11.54
C GLN A 415 -22.99 12.04 -11.31
N ARG A 416 -22.48 12.72 -10.30
CA ARG A 416 -21.09 12.65 -9.87
C ARG A 416 -20.79 11.28 -9.28
N PHE A 417 -19.70 10.69 -9.73
CA PHE A 417 -19.23 9.41 -9.20
C PHE A 417 -18.03 9.64 -8.29
N THR A 418 -18.08 9.09 -7.08
CA THR A 418 -16.97 9.18 -6.12
C THR A 418 -16.48 7.77 -5.81
N LEU A 419 -15.18 7.57 -5.98
CA LEU A 419 -14.48 6.35 -5.57
C LEU A 419 -13.44 6.72 -4.53
N SER A 420 -13.64 6.23 -3.31
CA SER A 420 -12.73 6.50 -2.19
C SER A 420 -12.15 5.20 -1.65
N ASP A 421 -10.89 5.24 -1.25
CA ASP A 421 -10.22 4.11 -0.59
C ASP A 421 -9.17 4.59 0.41
N ALA A 422 -8.97 3.79 1.46
CA ALA A 422 -8.01 4.00 2.53
C ALA A 422 -6.95 2.88 2.41
N ILE A 423 -5.91 3.14 1.62
CA ILE A 423 -4.93 2.11 1.25
C ILE A 423 -3.84 2.01 2.31
N SER A 424 -3.83 0.92 3.06
CA SER A 424 -2.76 0.63 4.03
C SER A 424 -1.47 0.21 3.34
N LEU A 425 -0.37 0.86 3.73
CA LEU A 425 0.97 0.63 3.22
C LEU A 425 1.60 -0.57 3.95
N ARG A 426 1.61 -1.73 3.30
CA ARG A 426 2.12 -2.98 3.88
C ARG A 426 3.64 -3.15 3.70
N ASN A 427 4.15 -2.75 2.53
CA ASN A 427 5.57 -2.87 2.16
C ASN A 427 6.24 -1.50 1.91
N SER A 428 5.45 -0.47 1.58
CA SER A 428 5.96 0.81 1.11
C SER A 428 6.34 1.70 2.28
N GLY A 429 7.59 1.58 2.71
CA GLY A 429 8.10 2.34 3.85
C GLY A 429 7.57 1.81 5.17
N ARG A 430 8.15 0.69 5.61
CA ARG A 430 8.60 0.60 7.01
C ARG A 430 9.97 1.27 7.21
N PHE A 431 10.37 2.15 6.27
CA PHE A 431 11.61 2.90 6.19
C PHE A 431 11.32 4.31 5.66
#